data_AF-A0A2H9T184-F1
#
_entry.id   AF-A0A2H9T184-F1
#
_cell.length_a   1.000
_cell.length_b   1.000
_cell.length_c   1.000
_cell.angle_alpha   90.00
_cell.angle_beta   90.00
_cell.angle_gamma   90.00
#
_symmetry.space_group_name_H-M   'P 1'
#
loop_
_entity.id
_entity.type
_entity.pdbx_description
1 polymer ?
#
loop_
_entity_poly.entity_id
_entity_poly.type
_entity_poly.pdbx_seq_one_letter_code
_entity_poly.pdbx_strand_id
1 'polypeptide(L)'
;MKKFLLLVFAFLIFPFFVSAADKVEINTASLQQLETLTGIGPVKAQATIDARPFSSVDDLLRVKGIGEKTLQKIKDQGLAYVDGQGAQSIFQTPPETPPEVPSEAPAEPLDVFLPAETPPRDVIAPIVYPSNIVINEILPSPNGPDEKEEWIEIFNQNNFKVDLSGWKIEDVTGKTTAYLFREDAEIPAKGFLVLPRAKTNITLNNGEDGLNIFQPDGNIADSVIYKEAPRGQSYGKFKSGWAWTATYTPGVANIQFLPKIEEDKKPRTDNDPILNSDGEDKINKDLAAVGEYFPKRSNAEIIFLTAAGIAVLSGAVFIFLKKKIKIN
;
A
#
# COMPACT_ATOMS: atom_id res chain seq x y z
N MET A 1 9.17 -14.44 58.97
CA MET A 1 8.28 -15.09 57.98
C MET A 1 6.95 -14.34 57.96
N LYS A 2 6.85 -13.30 57.12
CA LYS A 2 5.68 -12.41 57.06
C LYS A 2 5.47 -11.99 55.60
N LYS A 3 4.25 -12.22 55.09
CA LYS A 3 3.61 -11.63 53.90
C LYS A 3 4.05 -12.17 52.53
N PHE A 4 3.42 -13.26 52.10
CA PHE A 4 3.17 -13.51 50.66
C PHE A 4 1.65 -13.48 50.49
N LEU A 5 1.12 -12.28 50.25
CA LEU A 5 -0.30 -12.00 50.06
C LEU A 5 -0.42 -11.04 48.88
N LEU A 6 -1.33 -11.38 47.95
CA LEU A 6 -1.95 -10.52 46.93
C LEU A 6 -1.10 -10.12 45.70
N LEU A 7 -1.30 -10.82 44.57
CA LEU A 7 -2.05 -10.27 43.40
C LEU A 7 -2.07 -11.28 42.23
N VAL A 8 -3.05 -12.17 42.26
CA VAL A 8 -3.74 -12.67 41.05
C VAL A 8 -4.71 -11.56 40.65
N PHE A 9 -4.86 -11.28 39.34
CA PHE A 9 -5.64 -10.22 38.67
C PHE A 9 -4.86 -8.97 38.21
N ALA A 10 -4.16 -9.10 37.08
CA ALA A 10 -3.99 -8.02 36.10
C ALA A 10 -3.78 -8.62 34.68
N PHE A 11 -4.66 -9.54 34.28
CA PHE A 11 -4.77 -10.05 32.90
C PHE A 11 -6.16 -9.73 32.33
N LEU A 12 -6.70 -8.55 32.68
CA LEU A 12 -8.04 -8.08 32.29
C LEU A 12 -8.06 -6.56 32.05
N ILE A 13 -7.19 -6.09 31.15
CA ILE A 13 -7.40 -4.86 30.37
C ILE A 13 -6.50 -4.93 29.13
N PHE A 14 -6.65 -6.00 28.36
CA PHE A 14 -6.41 -5.90 26.92
C PHE A 14 -7.66 -5.21 26.39
N PRO A 15 -7.62 -3.97 25.89
CA PRO A 15 -8.74 -3.49 25.11
C PRO A 15 -8.77 -4.38 23.88
N PHE A 16 -9.68 -5.37 23.88
CA PHE A 16 -10.30 -5.80 22.64
C PHE A 16 -10.92 -4.53 22.08
N PHE A 17 -10.16 -3.83 21.24
CA PHE A 17 -10.75 -2.97 20.25
C PHE A 17 -11.58 -3.90 19.37
N VAL A 18 -12.85 -4.05 19.75
CA VAL A 18 -13.90 -4.45 18.82
C VAL A 18 -13.99 -3.29 17.85
N SER A 19 -13.14 -3.33 16.83
CA SER A 19 -13.35 -2.51 15.65
C SER A 19 -14.69 -2.96 15.08
N ALA A 20 -15.64 -2.02 14.95
CA ALA A 20 -16.87 -2.27 14.22
C ALA A 20 -16.45 -2.78 12.84
N ALA A 21 -16.71 -4.04 12.55
CA ALA A 21 -16.29 -4.65 11.31
C ALA A 21 -17.09 -3.99 10.17
N ASP A 22 -16.37 -3.25 9.33
CA ASP A 22 -16.94 -2.61 8.14
C ASP A 22 -17.58 -3.70 7.26
N LYS A 23 -18.83 -3.47 6.85
CA LYS A 23 -19.51 -4.36 5.92
C LYS A 23 -18.74 -4.41 4.61
N VAL A 24 -18.62 -5.60 4.03
CA VAL A 24 -17.88 -5.89 2.81
C VAL A 24 -18.88 -6.03 1.66
N GLU A 25 -18.85 -5.12 0.70
CA GLU A 25 -19.58 -5.29 -0.56
C GLU A 25 -18.79 -6.28 -1.43
N ILE A 26 -19.30 -7.50 -1.60
CA ILE A 26 -18.71 -8.56 -2.42
C ILE A 26 -18.35 -8.13 -3.86
N ASN A 27 -19.12 -7.24 -4.51
CA ASN A 27 -18.91 -6.79 -5.89
C ASN A 27 -17.81 -5.73 -6.06
N THR A 28 -17.54 -4.92 -5.02
CA THR A 28 -16.58 -3.82 -5.11
C THR A 28 -15.41 -3.97 -4.15
N ALA A 29 -15.50 -4.86 -3.16
CA ALA A 29 -14.48 -5.10 -2.16
C ALA A 29 -13.11 -5.43 -2.80
N SER A 30 -12.06 -4.91 -2.19
CA SER A 30 -10.69 -5.31 -2.51
C SER A 30 -10.44 -6.76 -2.09
N LEU A 31 -9.36 -7.35 -2.58
CA LEU A 31 -8.91 -8.69 -2.19
C LEU A 31 -8.75 -8.78 -0.66
N GLN A 32 -8.19 -7.75 -0.03
CA GLN A 32 -8.00 -7.68 1.42
C GLN A 32 -9.33 -7.57 2.18
N GLN A 33 -10.28 -6.79 1.65
CA GLN A 33 -11.62 -6.70 2.25
C GLN A 33 -12.36 -8.05 2.16
N LEU A 34 -12.23 -8.77 1.04
CA LEU A 34 -12.78 -10.13 0.92
C LEU A 34 -12.11 -11.14 1.86
N GLU A 35 -10.82 -11.00 2.13
CA GLU A 35 -10.10 -11.85 3.10
C GLU A 35 -10.55 -11.64 4.56
N THR A 36 -11.26 -10.55 4.86
CA THR A 36 -11.91 -10.40 6.19
C THR A 36 -13.10 -11.34 6.36
N LEU A 37 -13.62 -11.92 5.26
CA LEU A 37 -14.72 -12.88 5.31
C LEU A 37 -14.21 -14.27 5.70
N THR A 38 -14.91 -14.88 6.66
CA THR A 38 -14.50 -16.15 7.26
C THR A 38 -14.38 -17.24 6.21
N GLY A 39 -13.19 -17.83 6.10
CA GLY A 39 -12.93 -18.93 5.18
C GLY A 39 -12.63 -18.50 3.74
N ILE A 40 -12.48 -17.20 3.49
CA ILE A 40 -11.92 -16.62 2.27
C ILE A 40 -10.45 -16.25 2.51
N GLY A 41 -9.54 -17.01 1.89
CA GLY A 41 -8.12 -16.66 1.80
C GLY A 41 -7.78 -16.12 0.40
N PRO A 42 -6.51 -15.78 0.12
CA PRO A 42 -6.11 -15.06 -1.09
C PRO A 42 -6.62 -15.69 -2.40
N VAL A 43 -6.54 -17.01 -2.51
CA VAL A 43 -6.99 -17.76 -3.70
C VAL A 43 -8.51 -17.65 -3.89
N LYS A 44 -9.28 -17.74 -2.81
CA LYS A 44 -10.74 -17.62 -2.87
C LYS A 44 -11.18 -16.17 -3.05
N ALA A 45 -10.46 -15.22 -2.44
CA ALA A 45 -10.72 -13.80 -2.62
C ALA A 45 -10.54 -13.42 -4.10
N GLN A 46 -9.46 -13.89 -4.74
CA GLN A 46 -9.26 -13.69 -6.17
C GLN A 46 -10.35 -14.37 -7.01
N ALA A 47 -10.67 -15.64 -6.72
CA ALA A 47 -11.74 -16.34 -7.44
C ALA A 47 -13.12 -15.69 -7.25
N THR A 48 -13.37 -15.04 -6.11
CA THR A 48 -14.55 -14.21 -5.88
C THR A 48 -14.54 -12.97 -6.76
N ILE A 49 -13.41 -12.28 -6.89
CA ILE A 49 -13.26 -11.13 -7.80
C ILE A 49 -13.51 -11.56 -9.25
N ASP A 50 -12.94 -12.69 -9.68
CA ASP A 50 -13.04 -13.20 -11.04
C ASP A 50 -14.47 -13.62 -11.41
N ALA A 51 -15.29 -14.01 -10.43
CA ALA A 51 -16.67 -14.47 -10.63
C ALA A 51 -17.74 -13.36 -10.57
N ARG A 52 -17.32 -12.10 -10.36
CA ARG A 52 -18.20 -10.93 -10.36
C ARG A 52 -18.89 -10.71 -11.72
N PRO A 53 -20.08 -10.10 -11.74
CA PRO A 53 -20.85 -9.61 -10.59
C PRO A 53 -21.67 -10.71 -9.91
N PHE A 54 -22.09 -10.45 -8.67
CA PHE A 54 -23.02 -11.26 -7.87
C PHE A 54 -24.30 -10.45 -7.64
N SER A 55 -25.45 -11.11 -7.75
CA SER A 55 -26.76 -10.52 -7.47
C SER A 55 -27.17 -10.71 -6.01
N SER A 56 -26.58 -11.69 -5.33
CA SER A 56 -26.79 -11.97 -3.91
C SER A 56 -25.54 -12.57 -3.27
N VAL A 57 -25.49 -12.58 -1.93
CA VAL A 57 -24.42 -13.26 -1.18
C VAL A 57 -24.40 -14.77 -1.47
N ASP A 58 -25.55 -15.38 -1.79
CA ASP A 58 -25.67 -16.79 -2.15
C ASP A 58 -24.89 -17.18 -3.41
N ASP A 59 -24.70 -16.23 -4.32
CA ASP A 59 -24.01 -16.48 -5.58
C ASP A 59 -22.51 -16.75 -5.39
N LEU A 60 -21.96 -16.55 -4.19
CA LEU A 60 -20.60 -16.97 -3.83
C LEU A 60 -20.38 -18.49 -4.00
N LEU A 61 -21.43 -19.31 -4.06
CA LEU A 61 -21.30 -20.74 -4.41
C LEU A 61 -20.73 -20.98 -5.82
N ARG A 62 -20.79 -19.99 -6.72
CA ARG A 62 -20.15 -20.08 -8.04
C ARG A 62 -18.61 -20.04 -7.94
N VAL A 63 -18.07 -19.54 -6.83
CA VAL A 63 -16.63 -19.39 -6.62
C VAL A 63 -16.00 -20.72 -6.26
N LYS A 64 -15.02 -21.15 -7.06
CA LYS A 64 -14.29 -22.40 -6.83
C LYS A 64 -13.66 -22.40 -5.42
N GLY A 65 -14.08 -23.34 -4.58
CA GLY A 65 -13.58 -23.51 -3.21
C GLY A 65 -14.41 -22.82 -2.12
N ILE A 66 -15.50 -22.14 -2.48
CA ILE A 66 -16.55 -21.72 -1.54
C ILE A 66 -17.70 -22.73 -1.64
N GLY A 67 -17.83 -23.57 -0.63
CA GLY A 67 -18.97 -24.50 -0.50
C GLY A 67 -20.02 -24.01 0.49
N GLU A 68 -21.15 -24.70 0.58
CA GLU A 68 -22.29 -24.35 1.45
C GLU A 68 -21.88 -24.05 2.90
N LYS A 69 -20.99 -24.84 3.49
CA LYS A 69 -20.49 -24.62 4.86
C LYS A 69 -19.69 -23.34 5.01
N THR A 70 -18.94 -22.93 3.99
CA THR A 70 -18.19 -21.68 3.99
C THR A 70 -19.14 -20.50 3.77
N LEU A 71 -20.06 -20.62 2.81
CA LEU A 71 -21.09 -19.62 2.58
C LEU A 71 -21.91 -19.36 3.84
N GLN A 72 -22.35 -20.40 4.55
CA GLN A 72 -23.11 -20.24 5.78
C GLN A 72 -22.32 -19.45 6.83
N LYS A 73 -21.03 -19.73 7.02
CA LYS A 73 -20.16 -18.96 7.93
C LYS A 73 -20.04 -17.50 7.52
N ILE A 74 -19.95 -17.21 6.22
CA ILE A 74 -19.90 -15.83 5.70
C ILE A 74 -21.21 -15.10 6.01
N LYS A 75 -22.36 -15.77 5.83
CA LYS A 75 -23.68 -15.22 6.19
C LYS A 75 -23.81 -14.98 7.69
N ASP A 76 -23.41 -15.96 8.51
CA ASP A 76 -23.44 -15.88 9.97
C ASP A 76 -22.54 -14.76 10.50
N GLN A 77 -21.44 -14.45 9.80
CA GLN A 77 -20.56 -13.33 10.12
C GLN A 77 -21.23 -11.96 9.90
N GLY A 78 -22.22 -11.87 9.00
CA GLY A 78 -23.02 -10.66 8.79
C GLY A 78 -22.28 -9.47 8.16
N LEU A 79 -21.05 -9.67 7.66
CA LEU A 79 -20.26 -8.59 7.04
C LEU A 79 -20.51 -8.47 5.54
N ALA A 80 -20.72 -9.59 4.85
CA ALA A 80 -20.87 -9.61 3.41
C ALA A 80 -22.26 -9.12 2.98
N TYR A 81 -22.32 -8.21 2.01
CA TYR A 81 -23.56 -7.79 1.37
C TYR A 81 -23.36 -7.58 -0.14
N VAL A 82 -24.46 -7.52 -0.88
CA VAL A 82 -24.53 -7.07 -2.26
C VAL A 82 -25.48 -5.89 -2.28
N ASP A 83 -25.03 -4.73 -2.79
CA ASP A 83 -25.94 -3.62 -3.02
C ASP A 83 -26.72 -3.88 -4.31
N GLY A 84 -28.05 -3.84 -4.23
CA GLY A 84 -28.95 -4.07 -5.37
C GLY A 84 -28.81 -3.03 -6.49
N GLN A 85 -27.93 -2.04 -6.32
CA GLN A 85 -27.62 -0.98 -7.28
C GLN A 85 -26.51 -1.37 -8.28
N GLY A 86 -25.85 -2.53 -8.14
CA GLY A 86 -24.74 -2.96 -9.01
C GLY A 86 -25.08 -3.32 -10.47
N ALA A 87 -26.36 -3.27 -10.87
CA ALA A 87 -26.83 -3.59 -12.22
C ALA A 87 -27.52 -2.41 -12.95
N GLN A 88 -27.47 -1.19 -12.41
CA GLN A 88 -28.14 -0.01 -12.97
C GLN A 88 -27.27 1.27 -13.02
N SER A 89 -25.94 1.14 -13.07
CA SER A 89 -25.08 2.31 -13.35
C SER A 89 -24.09 2.02 -14.48
N ILE A 90 -24.52 2.43 -15.68
CA ILE A 90 -23.77 2.85 -16.88
C ILE A 90 -23.00 1.80 -17.73
N PHE A 91 -23.76 0.94 -18.41
CA PHE A 91 -23.51 0.71 -19.84
C PHE A 91 -24.50 1.56 -20.64
N GLN A 92 -24.05 2.67 -21.20
CA GLN A 92 -24.59 3.16 -22.47
C GLN A 92 -23.82 2.43 -23.58
N THR A 93 -24.50 1.56 -24.31
CA THR A 93 -24.27 1.40 -25.75
C THR A 93 -25.16 2.46 -26.44
N PRO A 94 -24.92 2.97 -27.69
CA PRO A 94 -24.59 2.20 -28.90
C PRO A 94 -23.78 3.05 -29.97
N PRO A 95 -23.74 2.72 -31.28
CA PRO A 95 -24.92 2.84 -32.15
C PRO A 95 -25.24 1.60 -33.01
N GLU A 96 -26.54 1.37 -33.16
CA GLU A 96 -27.18 0.40 -34.03
C GLU A 96 -26.98 0.74 -35.52
N THR A 97 -27.02 -0.30 -36.37
CA THR A 97 -27.42 -0.17 -37.78
C THR A 97 -28.83 -0.77 -37.94
N PRO A 98 -29.73 -0.18 -38.75
CA PRO A 98 -31.17 -0.44 -38.69
C PRO A 98 -31.59 -1.73 -39.39
N PRO A 99 -32.80 -2.23 -39.08
CA PRO A 99 -33.75 -2.37 -40.18
C PRO A 99 -35.16 -1.84 -39.87
N GLU A 100 -35.65 -1.12 -40.87
CA GLU A 100 -36.99 -1.25 -41.47
C GLU A 100 -38.24 -0.71 -40.74
N VAL A 101 -38.87 0.22 -41.46
CA VAL A 101 -40.13 0.91 -41.20
C VAL A 101 -41.32 -0.05 -41.38
N PRO A 102 -42.35 0.04 -40.54
CA PRO A 102 -43.68 0.37 -41.05
C PRO A 102 -44.31 1.49 -40.22
N SER A 103 -44.71 2.59 -40.86
CA SER A 103 -46.12 2.85 -41.18
C SER A 103 -46.91 3.31 -39.96
N GLU A 104 -47.14 4.63 -39.91
CA GLU A 104 -48.48 5.26 -39.88
C GLU A 104 -48.43 6.53 -39.01
N ALA A 105 -48.60 7.68 -39.66
CA ALA A 105 -48.90 8.93 -39.01
C ALA A 105 -50.11 9.55 -39.73
N PRO A 106 -51.17 9.89 -38.97
CA PRO A 106 -52.02 11.01 -39.34
C PRO A 106 -51.78 12.20 -38.41
N ALA A 107 -51.54 13.34 -39.05
CA ALA A 107 -51.40 14.70 -38.57
C ALA A 107 -52.06 15.09 -37.23
N GLU A 108 -51.31 15.83 -36.40
CA GLU A 108 -51.84 16.76 -35.40
C GLU A 108 -51.26 18.18 -35.59
N PRO A 109 -52.00 19.23 -35.19
CA PRO A 109 -51.86 20.58 -35.72
C PRO A 109 -50.77 21.40 -35.03
N LEU A 110 -50.32 22.45 -35.75
CA LEU A 110 -49.28 23.40 -35.38
C LEU A 110 -49.46 23.97 -33.97
N ASP A 111 -48.64 23.51 -33.03
CA ASP A 111 -48.55 24.03 -31.69
C ASP A 111 -47.46 25.10 -31.57
N VAL A 112 -47.73 26.09 -30.72
CA VAL A 112 -47.08 27.40 -30.62
C VAL A 112 -45.57 27.29 -30.39
N PHE A 113 -44.78 27.92 -31.27
CA PHE A 113 -43.32 28.03 -31.16
C PHE A 113 -42.94 28.92 -29.96
N LEU A 114 -42.82 28.32 -28.77
CA LEU A 114 -42.04 28.91 -27.70
C LEU A 114 -40.57 28.94 -28.16
N PRO A 115 -39.83 30.06 -27.97
CA PRO A 115 -38.43 30.10 -28.35
C PRO A 115 -37.70 29.00 -27.58
N ALA A 116 -37.08 28.08 -28.32
CA ALA A 116 -36.26 27.01 -27.76
C ALA A 116 -35.25 27.64 -26.80
N GLU A 117 -35.37 27.32 -25.51
CA GLU A 117 -34.31 27.59 -24.56
C GLU A 117 -33.05 26.91 -25.11
N THR A 118 -32.00 27.71 -25.32
CA THR A 118 -30.70 27.19 -25.74
C THR A 118 -30.32 26.03 -24.82
N PRO A 119 -29.90 24.86 -25.36
CA PRO A 119 -29.49 23.74 -24.52
C PRO A 119 -28.42 24.22 -23.53
N PRO A 120 -28.45 23.77 -22.27
CA PRO A 120 -27.45 24.17 -21.28
C PRO A 120 -26.05 23.89 -21.84
N ARG A 121 -25.14 24.87 -21.74
CA ARG A 121 -23.72 24.68 -22.04
C ARG A 121 -23.25 23.37 -21.44
N ASP A 122 -22.58 22.54 -22.25
CA ASP A 122 -22.01 21.26 -21.84
C ASP A 122 -21.32 21.38 -20.48
N VAL A 123 -21.97 20.85 -19.45
CA VAL A 123 -21.37 20.72 -18.13
C VAL A 123 -20.38 19.57 -18.27
N ILE A 124 -19.12 19.88 -18.57
CA ILE A 124 -18.05 18.88 -18.60
C ILE A 124 -18.01 18.26 -17.19
N ALA A 125 -18.39 16.99 -17.10
CA ALA A 125 -18.30 16.24 -15.84
C ALA A 125 -16.83 16.27 -15.37
N PRO A 126 -16.58 16.42 -14.06
CA PRO A 126 -15.22 16.42 -13.55
C PRO A 126 -14.51 15.11 -13.93
N ILE A 127 -13.34 15.21 -14.55
CA ILE A 127 -12.49 14.05 -14.85
C ILE A 127 -12.03 13.46 -13.52
N VAL A 128 -12.27 12.17 -13.31
CA VAL A 128 -11.83 11.43 -12.12
C VAL A 128 -10.64 10.56 -12.51
N TYR A 129 -9.49 10.82 -11.90
CA TYR A 129 -8.29 10.01 -12.11
C TYR A 129 -8.28 8.79 -11.17
N PRO A 130 -7.78 7.64 -11.63
CA PRO A 130 -7.72 6.44 -10.80
C PRO A 130 -6.83 6.67 -9.58
N SER A 131 -7.29 6.25 -8.40
CA SER A 131 -6.49 6.24 -7.17
C SER A 131 -5.65 4.97 -7.05
N ASN A 132 -4.83 4.86 -6.01
CA ASN A 132 -4.01 3.67 -5.71
C ASN A 132 -2.93 3.33 -6.76
N ILE A 133 -2.40 4.37 -7.42
CA ILE A 133 -1.11 4.33 -8.10
C ILE A 133 -0.07 4.83 -7.12
N VAL A 134 0.86 3.97 -6.73
CA VAL A 134 1.79 4.24 -5.62
C VAL A 134 3.23 4.00 -6.04
N ILE A 135 4.15 4.72 -5.42
CA ILE A 135 5.58 4.40 -5.49
C ILE A 135 5.78 3.13 -4.65
N ASN A 136 6.39 2.11 -5.23
CA ASN A 136 6.58 0.81 -4.58
C ASN A 136 8.00 0.61 -4.07
N GLU A 137 8.99 0.93 -4.89
CA GLU A 137 10.40 0.74 -4.56
C GLU A 137 11.25 1.72 -5.38
N ILE A 138 12.33 2.23 -4.79
CA ILE A 138 13.30 3.10 -5.46
C ILE A 138 14.72 2.63 -5.13
N LEU A 139 15.66 2.79 -6.05
CA LEU A 139 17.08 2.53 -5.82
C LEU A 139 17.90 3.81 -6.09
N PRO A 140 18.11 4.67 -5.06
CA PRO A 140 18.85 5.92 -5.24
C PRO A 140 20.36 5.73 -5.34
N SER A 141 20.91 4.81 -4.54
CA SER A 141 22.34 4.55 -4.47
C SER A 141 22.67 3.11 -4.86
N PRO A 142 22.63 2.75 -6.16
CA PRO A 142 22.96 1.39 -6.61
C PRO A 142 24.42 1.02 -6.29
N ASN A 143 24.83 -0.24 -6.49
CA ASN A 143 26.26 -0.60 -6.30
C ASN A 143 27.14 -0.10 -7.45
N GLY A 144 26.61 -0.11 -8.68
CA GLY A 144 27.29 0.41 -9.87
C GLY A 144 26.97 1.89 -10.14
N PRO A 145 27.16 2.35 -11.39
CA PRO A 145 26.99 3.76 -11.74
C PRO A 145 25.51 4.19 -11.64
N ASP A 146 25.28 5.26 -10.89
CA ASP A 146 23.95 5.80 -10.60
C ASP A 146 23.18 6.08 -11.92
N GLU A 147 23.83 6.65 -12.94
CA GLU A 147 23.19 6.97 -14.23
C GLU A 147 22.69 5.78 -15.05
N LYS A 148 23.08 4.56 -14.67
CA LYS A 148 22.69 3.31 -15.33
C LYS A 148 21.83 2.40 -14.47
N GLU A 149 21.96 2.49 -13.16
CA GLU A 149 21.38 1.52 -12.22
C GLU A 149 20.34 2.13 -11.28
N GLU A 150 20.17 3.45 -11.22
CA GLU A 150 19.04 4.05 -10.53
C GLU A 150 17.72 3.73 -11.23
N TRP A 151 16.69 3.45 -10.43
CA TRP A 151 15.36 3.21 -10.94
C TRP A 151 14.28 3.54 -9.92
N ILE A 152 13.08 3.75 -10.46
CA ILE A 152 11.84 4.04 -9.75
C ILE A 152 10.83 2.97 -10.14
N GLU A 153 10.10 2.42 -9.18
CA GLU A 153 9.00 1.51 -9.48
C GLU A 153 7.67 2.04 -8.96
N ILE A 154 6.67 1.94 -9.83
CA ILE A 154 5.28 2.24 -9.52
C ILE A 154 4.49 0.93 -9.50
N PHE A 155 3.60 0.81 -8.53
CA PHE A 155 2.67 -0.29 -8.42
C PHE A 155 1.24 0.18 -8.63
N ASN A 156 0.55 -0.47 -9.55
CA ASN A 156 -0.89 -0.33 -9.68
C ASN A 156 -1.59 -1.27 -8.70
N GLN A 157 -2.04 -0.72 -7.57
CA GLN A 157 -2.77 -1.50 -6.57
C GLN A 157 -4.20 -1.83 -7.00
N ASN A 158 -4.69 -1.27 -8.10
CA ASN A 158 -6.01 -1.58 -8.62
C ASN A 158 -6.05 -3.00 -9.22
N ASN A 159 -7.27 -3.51 -9.35
CA ASN A 159 -7.58 -4.76 -10.05
C ASN A 159 -7.97 -4.51 -11.53
N PHE A 160 -7.82 -3.30 -12.03
CA PHE A 160 -7.97 -2.93 -13.43
C PHE A 160 -6.69 -2.28 -13.94
N LYS A 161 -6.49 -2.35 -15.25
CA LYS A 161 -5.38 -1.66 -15.93
C LYS A 161 -5.57 -0.15 -15.80
N VAL A 162 -4.51 0.56 -15.43
CA VAL A 162 -4.52 2.02 -15.31
C VAL A 162 -3.67 2.62 -16.41
N ASP A 163 -4.25 3.57 -17.13
CA ASP A 163 -3.55 4.47 -18.03
C ASP A 163 -3.01 5.67 -17.23
N LEU A 164 -1.70 5.90 -17.33
CA LEU A 164 -0.99 6.99 -16.68
C LEU A 164 -0.76 8.18 -17.61
N SER A 165 -1.35 8.21 -18.80
CA SER A 165 -1.24 9.34 -19.72
C SER A 165 -1.48 10.68 -19.05
N GLY A 166 -0.51 11.59 -19.16
CA GLY A 166 -0.57 12.93 -18.56
C GLY A 166 -0.19 12.99 -17.07
N TRP A 167 0.00 11.86 -16.40
CA TRP A 167 0.53 11.83 -15.04
C TRP A 167 2.01 12.24 -15.05
N LYS A 168 2.54 12.66 -13.90
CA LYS A 168 3.91 13.15 -13.79
C LYS A 168 4.61 12.61 -12.54
N ILE A 169 5.90 12.33 -12.64
CA ILE A 169 6.78 12.13 -11.48
C ILE A 169 7.73 13.32 -11.39
N GLU A 170 7.92 13.86 -10.21
CA GLU A 170 8.95 14.87 -9.93
C GLU A 170 9.76 14.48 -8.70
N ASP A 171 11.07 14.71 -8.75
CA ASP A 171 11.91 14.75 -7.56
C ASP A 171 11.61 15.98 -6.69
N VAL A 172 11.93 15.87 -5.41
CA VAL A 172 11.58 16.87 -4.40
C VAL A 172 12.74 17.82 -4.13
N THR A 173 13.98 17.33 -4.17
CA THR A 173 15.16 18.09 -3.75
C THR A 173 16.13 18.32 -4.90
N GLY A 174 16.69 19.53 -4.99
CA GLY A 174 17.76 19.85 -5.93
C GLY A 174 17.26 20.33 -7.29
N LYS A 175 17.88 19.82 -8.37
CA LYS A 175 17.49 20.20 -9.74
C LYS A 175 16.27 19.40 -10.15
N THR A 176 15.09 19.99 -9.94
CA THR A 176 13.86 19.29 -10.17
C THR A 176 13.66 18.93 -11.64
N THR A 177 13.55 17.63 -11.91
CA THR A 177 13.29 17.06 -13.23
C THR A 177 11.96 16.33 -13.20
N ALA A 178 11.09 16.72 -14.12
CA ALA A 178 9.79 16.09 -14.27
C ALA A 178 9.82 15.02 -15.36
N TYR A 179 9.26 13.85 -15.07
CA TYR A 179 8.93 12.84 -16.06
C TYR A 179 7.42 12.82 -16.32
N LEU A 180 7.01 13.11 -17.55
CA LEU A 180 5.62 13.06 -18.00
C LEU A 180 5.34 11.71 -18.68
N PHE A 181 4.33 11.00 -18.20
CA PHE A 181 3.84 9.79 -18.83
C PHE A 181 3.10 10.12 -20.13
N ARG A 182 3.49 9.44 -21.23
CA ARG A 182 2.88 9.58 -22.55
C ARG A 182 1.75 8.57 -22.74
N GLU A 183 1.09 8.63 -23.90
CA GLU A 183 -0.11 7.86 -24.26
C GLU A 183 0.05 6.32 -24.20
N ASP A 184 1.27 5.81 -24.07
CA ASP A 184 1.59 4.38 -24.01
C ASP A 184 1.88 3.87 -22.57
N ALA A 185 1.74 4.74 -21.57
CA ALA A 185 2.07 4.42 -20.18
C ALA A 185 0.91 3.73 -19.46
N GLU A 186 0.73 2.44 -19.70
CA GLU A 186 -0.26 1.63 -18.98
C GLU A 186 0.38 0.68 -17.96
N ILE A 187 -0.26 0.51 -16.81
CA ILE A 187 0.11 -0.50 -15.83
C ILE A 187 -1.05 -1.49 -15.69
N PRO A 188 -0.86 -2.79 -15.99
CA PRO A 188 -1.88 -3.82 -15.76
C PRO A 188 -2.40 -3.83 -14.33
N ALA A 189 -3.56 -4.45 -14.12
CA ALA A 189 -4.08 -4.75 -12.80
C ALA A 189 -3.02 -5.48 -11.96
N LYS A 190 -2.74 -4.98 -10.75
CA LYS A 190 -1.67 -5.52 -9.87
C LYS A 190 -0.29 -5.55 -10.54
N GLY A 191 -0.09 -4.76 -11.59
CA GLY A 191 1.15 -4.67 -12.34
C GLY A 191 2.12 -3.67 -11.73
N PHE A 192 3.38 -3.83 -12.10
CA PHE A 192 4.48 -2.96 -11.71
C PHE A 192 5.06 -2.30 -12.96
N LEU A 193 5.51 -1.06 -12.82
CA LEU A 193 6.21 -0.31 -13.86
C LEU A 193 7.55 0.15 -13.33
N VAL A 194 8.61 -0.46 -13.85
CA VAL A 194 10.00 -0.09 -13.54
C VAL A 194 10.48 0.96 -14.52
N LEU A 195 10.96 2.07 -13.99
CA LEU A 195 11.40 3.25 -14.71
C LEU A 195 12.89 3.50 -14.40
N PRO A 196 13.81 3.06 -15.28
CA PRO A 196 15.23 3.35 -15.09
C PRO A 196 15.51 4.84 -15.30
N ARG A 197 16.55 5.36 -14.65
CA ARG A 197 16.97 6.76 -14.80
C ARG A 197 17.19 7.17 -16.25
N ALA A 198 17.75 6.31 -17.09
CA ALA A 198 17.95 6.60 -18.51
C ALA A 198 16.63 6.90 -19.26
N LYS A 199 15.49 6.44 -18.75
CA LYS A 199 14.15 6.73 -19.31
C LYS A 199 13.57 8.02 -18.74
N THR A 200 13.69 8.25 -17.43
CA THR A 200 13.04 9.38 -16.75
C THR A 200 13.87 10.65 -16.74
N ASN A 201 15.19 10.51 -16.82
CA ASN A 201 16.20 11.54 -16.52
C ASN A 201 16.12 12.12 -15.09
N ILE A 202 15.30 11.54 -14.22
CA ILE A 202 15.24 11.88 -12.80
C ILE A 202 16.49 11.32 -12.12
N THR A 203 17.15 12.16 -11.31
CA THR A 203 18.31 11.76 -10.52
C THR A 203 17.86 11.69 -9.07
N LEU A 204 17.98 10.53 -8.42
CA LEU A 204 17.63 10.36 -7.02
C LEU A 204 18.87 10.68 -6.19
N ASN A 205 18.84 11.78 -5.44
CA ASN A 205 20.02 12.19 -4.68
C ASN A 205 20.32 11.17 -3.58
N ASN A 206 21.59 10.85 -3.36
CA ASN A 206 22.01 9.92 -2.28
C ASN A 206 21.77 10.49 -0.86
N GLY A 207 21.60 11.81 -0.74
CA GLY A 207 21.26 12.50 0.51
C GLY A 207 19.75 12.53 0.77
N GLU A 208 19.24 13.63 1.31
CA GLU A 208 17.80 13.81 1.51
C GLU A 208 17.12 14.11 0.17
N ASP A 209 16.12 13.32 -0.18
CA ASP A 209 15.35 13.48 -1.40
C ASP A 209 13.99 12.78 -1.32
N GLY A 210 13.23 12.84 -2.40
CA GLY A 210 11.97 12.16 -2.53
C GLY A 210 11.40 12.25 -3.93
N LEU A 211 10.22 11.67 -4.10
CA LEU A 211 9.44 11.75 -5.33
C LEU A 211 7.99 12.05 -5.00
N ASN A 212 7.34 12.78 -5.90
CA ASN A 212 5.90 12.96 -5.94
C ASN A 212 5.35 12.42 -7.26
N ILE A 213 4.26 11.66 -7.19
CA ILE A 213 3.42 11.34 -8.35
C ILE A 213 2.28 12.35 -8.40
N PHE A 214 2.11 13.01 -9.53
CA PHE A 214 1.01 13.93 -9.80
C PHE A 214 0.04 13.34 -10.81
N GLN A 215 -1.24 13.53 -10.52
CA GLN A 215 -2.33 13.36 -11.46
C GLN A 215 -2.33 14.50 -12.50
N PRO A 216 -2.99 14.33 -13.66
CA PRO A 216 -3.01 15.35 -14.72
C PRO A 216 -3.70 16.67 -14.32
N ASP A 217 -4.53 16.68 -13.28
CA ASP A 217 -5.10 17.91 -12.68
C ASP A 217 -4.14 18.63 -11.71
N GLY A 218 -2.96 18.06 -11.46
CA GLY A 218 -1.95 18.61 -10.55
C GLY A 218 -2.09 18.15 -9.09
N ASN A 219 -3.06 17.30 -8.76
CA ASN A 219 -3.14 16.71 -7.42
C ASN A 219 -2.04 15.66 -7.21
N ILE A 220 -1.53 15.55 -5.98
CA ILE A 220 -0.55 14.51 -5.63
C ILE A 220 -1.28 13.17 -5.40
N ALA A 221 -0.86 12.14 -6.13
CA ALA A 221 -1.35 10.77 -5.98
C ALA A 221 -0.61 9.99 -4.89
N ASP A 222 0.72 10.10 -4.83
CA ASP A 222 1.56 9.45 -3.81
C ASP A 222 2.89 10.20 -3.67
N SER A 223 3.54 10.03 -2.52
CA SER A 223 4.84 10.65 -2.21
C SER A 223 5.75 9.70 -1.44
N VAL A 224 7.04 9.83 -1.65
CA VAL A 224 8.09 9.19 -0.84
C VAL A 224 9.17 10.20 -0.51
N ILE A 225 9.71 10.15 0.69
CA ILE A 225 10.86 10.95 1.12
C ILE A 225 11.81 10.03 1.89
N TYR A 226 13.11 10.21 1.68
CA TYR A 226 14.17 9.55 2.43
C TYR A 226 15.27 10.55 2.77
N LYS A 227 16.06 10.25 3.81
CA LYS A 227 17.07 11.18 4.35
C LYS A 227 18.49 10.93 3.85
N GLU A 228 18.84 9.66 3.69
CA GLU A 228 20.17 9.23 3.28
C GLU A 228 20.01 7.82 2.71
N ALA A 229 20.48 7.61 1.49
CA ALA A 229 20.39 6.35 0.79
C ALA A 229 21.65 5.50 1.05
N PRO A 230 21.53 4.34 1.74
CA PRO A 230 22.63 3.41 1.87
C PRO A 230 23.04 2.86 0.50
N ARG A 231 24.34 2.80 0.25
CA ARG A 231 24.89 2.20 -0.97
C ARG A 231 24.39 0.76 -1.11
N GLY A 232 23.93 0.42 -2.31
CA GLY A 232 23.45 -0.91 -2.67
C GLY A 232 22.10 -1.30 -2.09
N GLN A 233 21.33 -0.38 -1.49
CA GLN A 233 20.01 -0.71 -0.93
C GLN A 233 18.90 0.07 -1.63
N SER A 234 17.79 -0.61 -1.89
CA SER A 234 16.56 0.01 -2.35
C SER A 234 15.67 0.38 -1.16
N TYR A 235 14.85 1.41 -1.34
CA TYR A 235 13.84 1.82 -0.38
C TYR A 235 12.49 1.28 -0.84
N GLY A 236 12.00 0.25 -0.16
CA GLY A 236 10.75 -0.44 -0.51
C GLY A 236 9.60 -0.07 0.42
N LYS A 237 8.39 0.03 -0.13
CA LYS A 237 7.13 0.22 0.61
C LYS A 237 6.61 -1.15 1.06
N PHE A 238 6.58 -1.39 2.37
CA PHE A 238 6.04 -2.61 2.98
C PHE A 238 4.75 -2.31 3.76
N LYS A 239 4.08 -3.36 4.25
CA LYS A 239 2.92 -3.20 5.15
C LYS A 239 3.26 -2.41 6.42
N SER A 240 4.51 -2.51 6.89
CA SER A 240 5.02 -1.77 8.05
C SER A 240 5.45 -0.34 7.74
N GLY A 241 5.33 0.10 6.48
CA GLY A 241 5.89 1.36 5.98
C GLY A 241 7.16 1.15 5.16
N TRP A 242 7.87 2.24 4.89
CA TRP A 242 9.07 2.23 4.07
C TRP A 242 10.28 1.71 4.84
N ALA A 243 11.10 0.88 4.19
CA ALA A 243 12.35 0.38 4.76
C ALA A 243 13.42 0.17 3.68
N TRP A 244 14.68 0.31 4.08
CA TRP A 244 15.82 -0.04 3.25
C TRP A 244 16.01 -1.55 3.21
N THR A 245 16.32 -2.09 2.03
CA THR A 245 16.57 -3.51 1.80
C THR A 245 17.71 -3.70 0.82
N ALA A 246 18.53 -4.73 1.05
CA ALA A 246 19.56 -5.16 0.11
C ALA A 246 19.00 -6.06 -1.02
N THR A 247 17.73 -6.47 -0.92
CA THR A 247 17.03 -7.26 -1.93
C THR A 247 16.17 -6.35 -2.79
N TYR A 248 16.50 -6.26 -4.08
CA TYR A 248 15.71 -5.52 -5.06
C TYR A 248 14.56 -6.39 -5.57
N THR A 249 13.38 -5.80 -5.77
CA THR A 249 12.20 -6.51 -6.27
C THR A 249 11.58 -5.88 -7.53
N PRO A 250 12.36 -5.52 -8.57
CA PRO A 250 11.81 -4.90 -9.76
C PRO A 250 10.85 -5.85 -10.50
N GLY A 251 9.67 -5.34 -10.83
CA GLY A 251 8.59 -6.01 -11.52
C GLY A 251 7.71 -6.88 -10.62
N VAL A 252 7.98 -6.97 -9.31
CA VAL A 252 7.30 -7.91 -8.39
C VAL A 252 7.06 -7.27 -7.01
N ALA A 253 6.28 -7.94 -6.17
CA ALA A 253 5.98 -7.44 -4.83
C ALA A 253 7.22 -7.47 -3.91
N ASN A 254 7.36 -6.43 -3.08
CA ASN A 254 8.46 -6.30 -2.11
C ASN A 254 8.49 -7.45 -1.10
N ILE A 255 9.68 -8.02 -0.87
CA ILE A 255 9.90 -9.13 0.08
C ILE A 255 10.75 -8.62 1.25
N GLN A 256 10.15 -8.56 2.44
CA GLN A 256 10.90 -8.21 3.66
C GLN A 256 11.52 -9.48 4.23
N PHE A 257 12.85 -9.64 4.09
CA PHE A 257 13.56 -10.65 4.85
C PHE A 257 13.67 -10.18 6.30
N LEU A 258 12.81 -10.70 7.17
CA LEU A 258 13.11 -10.69 8.60
C LEU A 258 14.30 -11.63 8.79
N PRO A 259 15.43 -11.18 9.35
CA PRO A 259 16.50 -12.09 9.69
C PRO A 259 15.88 -13.17 10.58
N LYS A 260 16.02 -14.42 10.15
CA LYS A 260 15.66 -15.55 10.99
C LYS A 260 16.52 -15.39 12.23
N ILE A 261 15.90 -15.05 13.37
CA ILE A 261 16.56 -15.19 14.65
C ILE A 261 16.87 -16.68 14.70
N GLU A 262 18.13 -17.06 14.48
CA GLU A 262 18.58 -18.40 14.78
C GLU A 262 18.35 -18.55 16.28
N GLU A 263 17.25 -19.23 16.66
CA GLU A 263 17.03 -19.65 18.03
C GLU A 263 18.30 -20.34 18.50
N ASP A 264 18.88 -19.79 19.55
CA ASP A 264 20.07 -20.24 20.25
C ASP A 264 20.35 -21.73 20.04
N LYS A 265 21.32 -22.04 19.17
CA LYS A 265 22.03 -23.30 19.31
C LYS A 265 22.80 -23.20 20.62
N LYS A 266 22.15 -23.74 21.66
CA LYS A 266 22.70 -24.07 22.98
C LYS A 266 24.21 -24.39 22.87
N PRO A 267 25.07 -23.86 23.75
CA PRO A 267 26.51 -24.13 23.70
C PRO A 267 26.72 -25.65 23.67
N ARG A 268 27.46 -26.13 22.67
CA ARG A 268 27.98 -27.50 22.69
C ARG A 268 28.80 -27.63 23.96
N THR A 269 28.39 -28.53 24.83
CA THR A 269 29.20 -28.96 25.97
C THR A 269 30.45 -29.61 25.42
N ASP A 270 31.59 -29.03 25.77
CA ASP A 270 32.94 -29.54 25.58
C ASP A 270 32.97 -31.03 25.92
N ASN A 271 33.16 -31.90 24.92
CA ASN A 271 33.74 -33.26 25.03
C ASN A 271 33.65 -34.05 23.71
N ASP A 272 34.04 -33.46 22.57
CA ASP A 272 34.40 -34.26 21.38
C ASP A 272 35.76 -33.81 20.83
N PRO A 273 36.61 -34.73 20.32
CA PRO A 273 38.02 -34.46 20.07
C PRO A 273 38.21 -33.60 18.82
N ILE A 274 39.11 -32.63 18.94
CA ILE A 274 39.57 -31.75 17.87
C ILE A 274 40.31 -32.57 16.80
N LEU A 275 39.74 -32.65 15.59
CA LEU A 275 40.48 -32.97 14.37
C LEU A 275 40.80 -31.65 13.65
N ASN A 276 42.05 -31.22 13.78
CA ASN A 276 42.62 -30.15 12.96
C ASN A 276 43.04 -30.73 11.61
N SER A 277 42.61 -30.10 10.50
CA SER A 277 43.51 -29.72 9.39
C SER A 277 42.75 -28.81 8.37
N ASP A 278 43.27 -27.59 8.17
CA ASP A 278 43.37 -26.87 6.88
C ASP A 278 42.28 -25.90 6.39
N GLY A 279 41.26 -25.56 7.17
CA GLY A 279 40.13 -24.72 6.71
C GLY A 279 40.07 -23.26 7.19
N GLU A 280 40.82 -22.87 8.22
CA GLU A 280 40.48 -21.68 9.02
C GLU A 280 41.05 -20.35 8.49
N ASP A 281 42.13 -20.35 7.70
CA ASP A 281 42.76 -19.11 7.25
C ASP A 281 42.04 -18.40 6.10
N LYS A 282 41.14 -19.08 5.38
CA LYS A 282 40.30 -18.43 4.35
C LYS A 282 38.99 -17.87 4.92
N ILE A 283 38.44 -18.49 5.95
CA ILE A 283 37.17 -18.08 6.55
C ILE A 283 37.35 -16.79 7.37
N ASN A 284 38.49 -16.64 8.06
CA ASN A 284 38.78 -15.44 8.86
C ASN A 284 39.13 -14.20 8.01
N LYS A 285 39.57 -14.38 6.77
CA LYS A 285 39.87 -13.26 5.86
C LYS A 285 38.60 -12.68 5.21
N ASP A 286 37.60 -13.52 4.96
CA ASP A 286 36.29 -13.09 4.45
C ASP A 286 35.38 -12.54 5.56
N LEU A 287 35.55 -12.98 6.82
CA LEU A 287 34.85 -12.41 7.99
C LEU A 287 35.42 -11.04 8.43
N ALA A 288 36.71 -10.78 8.20
CA ALA A 288 37.32 -9.48 8.50
C ALA A 288 36.83 -8.34 7.59
N ALA A 289 36.36 -8.65 6.37
CA ALA A 289 35.82 -7.65 5.44
C ALA A 289 34.35 -7.27 5.72
N VAL A 290 33.64 -8.04 6.56
CA VAL A 290 32.25 -7.76 6.97
C VAL A 290 32.20 -6.87 8.22
N GLY A 291 33.32 -6.74 8.94
CA GLY A 291 33.43 -5.95 10.17
C GLY A 291 33.59 -4.44 9.99
N GLU A 292 33.80 -3.94 8.77
CA GLU A 292 34.05 -2.50 8.52
C GLU A 292 32.80 -1.68 8.13
N TYR A 293 31.62 -2.30 8.02
CA TYR A 293 30.36 -1.60 7.72
C TYR A 293 29.44 -1.37 8.93
N PHE A 294 30.02 -1.25 10.13
CA PHE A 294 29.31 -0.74 11.30
C PHE A 294 29.91 0.59 11.74
N PRO A 295 29.24 1.74 11.56
CA PRO A 295 29.62 2.93 12.29
C PRO A 295 29.46 2.64 13.79
N LYS A 296 30.58 2.73 14.52
CA LYS A 296 30.61 2.80 15.99
C LYS A 296 29.70 3.94 16.43
N ARG A 297 28.46 3.65 16.81
CA ARG A 297 27.63 4.57 17.60
C ARG A 297 27.54 4.06 19.03
N SER A 298 28.19 4.79 19.93
CA SER A 298 28.05 4.66 21.38
C SER A 298 26.63 5.07 21.80
N ASN A 299 25.90 4.14 22.39
CA ASN A 299 24.54 4.29 22.91
C ASN A 299 24.47 5.12 24.22
N ALA A 300 25.20 6.24 24.32
CA ALA A 300 25.13 7.14 25.48
C ALA A 300 24.14 8.30 25.27
N GLU A 301 23.87 8.73 24.03
CA GLU A 301 23.05 9.93 23.77
C GLU A 301 21.55 9.63 23.50
N ILE A 302 21.20 8.42 23.06
CA ILE A 302 19.80 8.06 22.73
C ILE A 302 18.97 7.78 24.00
N ILE A 303 19.62 7.42 25.13
CA ILE A 303 18.93 7.23 26.42
C ILE A 303 18.65 8.58 27.11
N PHE A 304 19.39 9.65 26.79
CA PHE A 304 19.17 10.97 27.40
C PHE A 304 17.99 11.75 26.80
N LEU A 305 17.61 11.52 25.55
CA LEU A 305 16.54 12.28 24.88
C LEU A 305 15.13 11.72 25.10
N THR A 306 14.98 10.46 25.51
CA THR A 306 13.66 9.90 25.89
C THR A 306 13.28 10.23 27.35
N ALA A 307 14.26 10.49 28.22
CA ALA A 307 14.02 10.93 29.60
C ALA A 307 13.68 12.43 29.72
N ALA A 308 14.16 13.29 28.82
CA ALA A 308 13.87 14.74 28.86
C ALA A 308 12.44 15.10 28.41
N GLY A 309 11.82 14.31 27.52
CA GLY A 309 10.45 14.56 27.04
C GLY A 309 9.35 14.28 28.07
N ILE A 310 9.56 13.33 28.98
CA ILE A 310 8.56 12.96 30.01
C ILE A 310 8.60 13.94 31.22
N ALA A 311 9.73 14.61 31.46
CA ALA A 311 9.85 15.61 32.53
C ALA A 311 9.20 16.96 32.19
N VAL A 312 9.15 17.36 30.90
CA VAL A 312 8.55 18.64 30.49
C VAL A 312 7.02 18.57 30.44
N LEU A 313 6.44 17.42 30.08
CA LEU A 313 4.99 17.23 30.04
C LEU A 313 4.34 17.07 31.42
N SER A 314 5.06 16.56 32.42
CA SER A 314 4.53 16.43 33.79
C SER A 314 4.54 17.75 34.59
N GLY A 315 5.50 18.64 34.33
CA GLY A 315 5.57 19.96 34.98
C GLY A 315 4.46 20.93 34.54
N ALA A 316 4.11 20.94 33.25
CA ALA A 316 3.08 21.83 32.71
C ALA A 316 1.67 21.53 33.25
N VAL A 317 1.36 20.24 33.44
CA VAL A 317 0.07 19.79 34.00
C VAL A 317 -0.07 20.18 35.48
N PHE A 318 1.01 20.12 36.27
CA PHE A 318 0.98 20.48 37.68
C PHE A 318 0.80 22.00 37.92
N ILE A 319 1.43 22.85 37.09
CA ILE A 319 1.27 24.31 37.15
C ILE A 319 -0.16 24.72 36.75
N PHE A 320 -0.75 24.05 35.75
CA PHE A 320 -2.12 24.33 35.31
C PHE A 320 -3.18 23.91 36.35
N LEU A 321 -2.96 22.79 37.04
CA LEU A 321 -3.82 22.33 38.15
C LEU A 321 -3.75 23.27 39.36
N LYS A 322 -2.55 23.74 39.74
CA LYS A 322 -2.39 24.65 40.90
C LYS A 322 -2.99 26.04 40.67
N LYS A 323 -3.05 26.50 39.42
CA LYS A 323 -3.66 27.80 39.04
C LYS A 323 -5.20 27.75 39.07
N LYS A 324 -5.81 26.59 38.87
CA LYS A 324 -7.28 26.38 38.93
C LYS A 324 -7.82 26.22 40.35
N ILE A 325 -7.01 25.78 41.31
CA ILE A 325 -7.42 25.55 42.72
C ILE A 325 -7.41 26.86 43.54
N LYS A 326 -6.84 27.96 43.03
CA LYS A 326 -6.80 29.26 43.72
C LYS A 326 -7.91 30.24 43.31
N ILE A 327 -8.91 29.79 42.55
CA ILE A 327 -10.11 30.58 42.23
C ILE A 327 -11.32 29.78 42.69
N ASN A 328 -11.55 29.83 44.01
CA ASN A 328 -12.84 29.85 44.72
C ASN A 328 -12.58 29.65 46.22
#